data_AF-A0A6S6U3F9-F1
#
_entry.id   AF-A0A6S6U3F9-F1
#
_cell.length_a   1.000
_cell.length_b   1.000
_cell.length_c   1.000
_cell.angle_alpha   90.00
_cell.angle_beta   90.00
_cell.angle_gamma   90.00
#
_symmetry.space_group_name_H-M   'P 1'
#
loop_
_entity.id
_entity.type
_entity.pdbx_description
1 polymer ?
#
loop_
_entity_poly.entity_id
_entity_poly.type
_entity_poly.pdbx_seq_one_letter_code
_entity_poly.pdbx_strand_id
1 'polypeptide(L)'
;MKFTKLSLIAAIAASTITTAAVAEVEVSANVSVTNNYVWRGMTQANDAAAVQGGLDLGMNGFYLGTWTSNVANDTEVDGYAGYAGEVNGFGYDLGYIKYGYLDTPMSNFDEAYLGLSYDFGTASIGATYSMGIDDFRGTTTEVPDDISVELSIPVMQDYSLDFAAGEYDTYGERYSVGLSKSFDKVDFSIAYSAFEADTGTGNTGQIDQNNVIVSAGTSF
;
A
#
# COMPACT_ATOMS: atom_id res chain seq x y z
N MET A 1 8.87 -9.63 -10.93
CA MET A 1 8.11 -10.86 -10.60
C MET A 1 7.17 -11.23 -11.75
N LYS A 2 7.04 -12.52 -12.07
CA LYS A 2 6.09 -13.01 -13.09
C LYS A 2 4.67 -13.03 -12.50
N PHE A 3 3.88 -12.01 -12.80
CA PHE A 3 2.43 -12.08 -12.60
C PHE A 3 1.83 -13.03 -13.63
N THR A 4 1.15 -14.07 -13.15
CA THR A 4 0.42 -15.00 -14.00
C THR A 4 -0.84 -14.27 -14.49
N LYS A 5 -0.77 -13.71 -15.70
CA LYS A 5 -1.84 -12.95 -16.33
C LYS A 5 -3.09 -13.82 -16.53
N LEU A 6 -4.21 -13.44 -15.92
CA LEU A 6 -5.52 -14.01 -16.24
C LEU A 6 -6.29 -13.00 -17.09
N SER A 7 -6.13 -13.08 -18.41
CA SER A 7 -6.87 -12.24 -19.37
C SER A 7 -8.33 -12.72 -19.45
N LEU A 8 -9.29 -11.95 -18.92
CA LEU A 8 -10.72 -12.23 -19.09
C LEU A 8 -11.28 -11.44 -20.28
N ILE A 9 -11.40 -12.12 -21.43
CA ILE A 9 -12.05 -11.56 -22.63
C ILE A 9 -13.57 -11.55 -22.42
N ALA A 10 -14.14 -10.37 -22.17
CA ALA A 10 -15.58 -10.14 -22.27
C ALA A 10 -15.91 -9.52 -23.65
N ALA A 11 -16.51 -10.32 -24.53
CA ALA A 11 -16.97 -9.89 -25.84
C ALA A 11 -18.36 -9.22 -25.76
N ILE A 12 -18.47 -7.97 -26.21
CA ILE A 12 -19.74 -7.33 -26.61
C ILE A 12 -19.55 -6.66 -27.98
N ALA A 13 -20.62 -6.74 -28.78
CA ALA A 13 -20.67 -6.68 -30.22
C ALA A 13 -20.23 -5.37 -30.92
N ALA A 14 -19.75 -5.60 -32.15
CA ALA A 14 -19.38 -4.72 -33.24
C ALA A 14 -20.06 -3.34 -33.33
N SER A 15 -19.20 -2.31 -33.36
CA SER A 15 -19.34 -1.18 -34.30
C SER A 15 -17.95 -0.89 -34.88
N THR A 16 -17.86 -0.79 -36.20
CA THR A 16 -16.61 -0.59 -36.94
C THR A 16 -16.03 0.79 -36.66
N ILE A 17 -15.04 0.84 -35.78
CA ILE A 17 -14.11 1.97 -35.63
C ILE A 17 -12.71 1.38 -35.78
N THR A 18 -11.94 2.00 -36.66
CA THR A 18 -10.51 1.80 -36.90
C THR A 18 -9.76 1.20 -35.71
N THR A 19 -9.05 0.10 -35.95
CA THR A 19 -8.20 -0.60 -34.97
C THR A 19 -7.05 0.29 -34.51
N ALA A 20 -7.32 1.17 -33.54
CA ALA A 20 -6.31 1.52 -32.56
C ALA A 20 -6.01 0.24 -31.77
N ALA A 21 -4.74 -0.03 -31.46
CA ALA A 21 -4.40 -1.08 -30.51
C ALA A 21 -5.19 -0.80 -29.22
N VAL A 22 -6.20 -1.62 -28.93
CA VAL A 22 -6.94 -1.53 -27.67
C VAL A 22 -5.92 -1.87 -26.61
N ALA A 23 -5.54 -0.88 -25.80
CA ALA A 23 -4.70 -1.15 -24.64
C ALA A 23 -5.45 -2.15 -23.76
N GLU A 24 -4.79 -3.26 -23.45
CA GLU A 24 -5.37 -4.29 -22.59
C GLU A 24 -5.54 -3.68 -21.20
N VAL A 25 -6.78 -3.64 -20.72
CA VAL A 25 -7.09 -3.21 -19.36
C VAL A 25 -6.91 -4.44 -18.47
N GLU A 26 -5.95 -4.38 -17.58
CA GLU A 26 -5.73 -5.37 -16.53
C GLU A 26 -6.68 -5.05 -15.37
N VAL A 27 -7.41 -6.05 -14.89
CA VAL A 27 -8.29 -5.94 -13.72
C VAL A 27 -7.77 -6.93 -12.68
N SER A 28 -7.56 -6.47 -11.46
CA SER A 28 -7.20 -7.33 -10.35
C SER A 28 -7.98 -6.99 -9.09
N ALA A 29 -8.05 -7.95 -8.19
CA ALA A 29 -8.69 -7.81 -6.90
C ALA A 29 -7.91 -8.56 -5.83
N ASN A 30 -8.07 -8.13 -4.58
CA ASN A 30 -7.48 -8.82 -3.45
C ASN A 30 -8.41 -8.78 -2.23
N VAL A 31 -8.21 -9.75 -1.35
CA VAL A 31 -8.83 -9.79 -0.02
C VAL A 31 -7.86 -10.40 0.98
N SER A 32 -7.80 -9.83 2.17
CA SER A 32 -6.98 -10.34 3.26
C SER A 32 -7.68 -10.18 4.61
N VAL A 33 -7.16 -10.93 5.58
CA VAL A 33 -7.47 -10.78 6.99
C VAL A 33 -6.17 -10.61 7.75
N THR A 34 -6.19 -9.77 8.77
CA THR A 34 -5.07 -9.58 9.69
C THR A 34 -5.57 -9.48 11.12
N ASN A 35 -4.72 -9.83 12.09
CA ASN A 35 -5.04 -9.62 13.51
C ASN A 35 -4.94 -8.15 13.93
N ASN A 36 -4.26 -7.31 13.16
CA ASN A 36 -4.12 -5.88 13.42
C ASN A 36 -3.79 -5.15 12.12
N TYR A 37 -4.64 -4.20 11.71
CA TYR A 37 -4.28 -3.28 10.62
C TYR A 37 -3.31 -2.23 11.16
N VAL A 38 -2.06 -2.28 10.68
CA VAL A 38 -1.01 -1.32 10.99
C VAL A 38 -0.67 -0.51 9.75
N TRP A 39 -0.83 0.80 9.82
CA TRP A 39 -0.41 1.74 8.79
C TRP A 39 0.88 2.41 9.24
N ARG A 40 1.98 2.16 8.51
CA ARG A 40 3.29 2.78 8.75
C ARG A 40 3.69 2.80 10.24
N GLY A 41 3.52 1.66 10.92
CA GLY A 41 3.93 1.46 12.32
C GLY A 41 2.85 1.73 13.37
N MET A 42 1.74 2.39 13.01
CA MET A 42 0.64 2.71 13.92
C MET A 42 -0.59 1.85 13.67
N THR A 43 -1.22 1.31 14.73
CA THR A 43 -2.49 0.57 14.59
C THR A 43 -3.62 1.49 14.13
N GLN A 44 -4.41 1.00 13.19
CA GLN A 44 -5.65 1.60 12.72
C GLN A 44 -6.88 0.87 13.26
N ALA A 45 -6.71 -0.36 13.74
CA ALA A 45 -7.80 -1.20 14.22
C ALA A 45 -7.87 -1.30 15.76
N ASN A 46 -7.14 -0.48 16.51
CA ASN A 46 -7.00 -0.60 17.97
C ASN A 46 -6.59 -2.03 18.39
N ASP A 47 -5.59 -2.59 17.72
CA ASP A 47 -5.09 -3.96 17.91
C ASP A 47 -6.14 -5.06 17.68
N ALA A 48 -7.26 -4.74 17.02
CA ALA A 48 -8.28 -5.69 16.63
C ALA A 48 -8.07 -6.21 15.20
N ALA A 49 -8.70 -7.36 14.92
CA ALA A 49 -8.66 -7.95 13.60
C ALA A 49 -9.27 -7.02 12.54
N ALA A 50 -8.68 -7.05 11.34
CA ALA A 50 -9.17 -6.31 10.20
C ALA A 50 -9.37 -7.22 8.97
N VAL A 51 -10.41 -6.91 8.21
CA VAL A 51 -10.65 -7.48 6.88
C VAL A 51 -10.39 -6.38 5.87
N GLN A 52 -9.56 -6.68 4.88
CA GLN A 52 -9.07 -5.71 3.92
C GLN A 52 -9.29 -6.23 2.51
N GLY A 53 -9.45 -5.34 1.55
CA GLY A 53 -9.53 -5.74 0.15
C GLY A 53 -9.55 -4.57 -0.80
N GLY A 54 -9.24 -4.85 -2.06
CA GLY A 54 -9.15 -3.83 -3.10
C GLY A 54 -9.50 -4.33 -4.48
N LEU A 55 -9.73 -3.36 -5.37
CA LEU A 55 -9.97 -3.54 -6.80
C LEU A 55 -9.09 -2.56 -7.57
N ASP A 56 -8.41 -3.06 -8.58
CA ASP A 56 -7.46 -2.30 -9.38
C ASP A 56 -7.75 -2.44 -10.88
N LEU A 57 -7.50 -1.35 -11.60
CA LEU A 57 -7.52 -1.25 -13.05
C LEU A 57 -6.16 -0.72 -13.52
N GLY A 58 -5.48 -1.44 -14.40
CA GLY A 58 -4.19 -1.08 -14.99
C GLY A 58 -4.26 -0.95 -16.50
N MET A 59 -3.62 0.07 -17.07
CA MET A 59 -3.53 0.24 -18.52
C MET A 59 -2.30 1.08 -18.90
N ASN A 60 -1.35 0.49 -19.63
CA ASN A 60 -0.15 1.17 -20.14
C ASN A 60 0.62 1.97 -19.08
N GLY A 61 0.83 1.40 -17.91
CA GLY A 61 1.51 2.04 -16.78
C GLY A 61 0.61 2.92 -15.91
N PHE A 62 -0.53 3.39 -16.42
CA PHE A 62 -1.55 4.03 -15.59
C PHE A 62 -2.28 2.99 -14.75
N TYR A 63 -2.62 3.36 -13.53
CA TYR A 63 -3.51 2.57 -12.69
C TYR A 63 -4.52 3.45 -11.95
N LEU A 64 -5.64 2.84 -11.59
CA LEU A 64 -6.69 3.39 -10.73
C LEU A 64 -7.22 2.24 -9.88
N GLY A 65 -7.42 2.46 -8.59
CA GLY A 65 -7.98 1.44 -7.72
C GLY A 65 -8.68 2.02 -6.50
N THR A 66 -9.25 1.10 -5.74
CA THR A 66 -9.87 1.38 -4.45
C THR A 66 -9.53 0.29 -3.47
N TRP A 67 -9.43 0.66 -2.21
CA TRP A 67 -9.15 -0.25 -1.11
C TRP A 67 -10.09 0.05 0.06
N THR A 68 -10.40 -0.95 0.89
CA THR A 68 -11.21 -0.75 2.08
C THR A 68 -10.80 -1.66 3.21
N SER A 69 -11.00 -1.17 4.45
CA SER A 69 -10.83 -1.92 5.68
C SER A 69 -11.70 -1.34 6.80
N ASN A 70 -11.95 -2.15 7.83
CA ASN A 70 -12.36 -1.59 9.12
C ASN A 70 -11.18 -0.88 9.81
N VAL A 71 -11.47 0.26 10.45
CA VAL A 71 -10.55 1.10 11.23
C VAL A 71 -11.24 1.45 12.54
N ALA A 72 -10.85 0.78 13.62
CA ALA A 72 -11.54 0.82 14.91
C ALA A 72 -13.06 0.60 14.79
N ASN A 73 -13.87 1.64 15.02
CA ASN A 73 -15.33 1.63 14.90
C ASN A 73 -15.83 2.29 13.60
N ASP A 74 -14.95 2.54 12.64
CA ASP A 74 -15.20 3.18 11.35
C ASP A 74 -14.82 2.21 10.20
N THR A 75 -15.12 2.62 8.98
CA THR A 75 -14.67 2.00 7.73
C THR A 75 -13.88 3.02 6.93
N GLU A 76 -12.69 2.61 6.53
CA GLU A 76 -11.85 3.33 5.58
C GLU A 76 -12.10 2.83 4.16
N VAL A 77 -12.19 3.76 3.23
CA VAL A 77 -12.33 3.55 1.80
C VAL A 77 -11.40 4.51 1.09
N ASP A 78 -10.37 3.95 0.48
CA ASP A 78 -9.35 4.69 -0.22
C ASP A 78 -9.63 4.65 -1.72
N GLY A 79 -9.28 5.75 -2.39
CA GLY A 79 -9.21 5.81 -3.85
C GLY A 79 -7.83 6.28 -4.27
N TYR A 80 -7.20 5.57 -5.21
CA TYR A 80 -5.88 5.92 -5.69
C TYR A 80 -5.77 5.82 -7.20
N ALA A 81 -4.90 6.66 -7.77
CA ALA A 81 -4.49 6.58 -9.15
C ALA A 81 -3.03 6.97 -9.29
N GLY A 82 -2.38 6.46 -10.32
CA GLY A 82 -0.98 6.79 -10.57
C GLY A 82 -0.46 6.27 -11.89
N TYR A 83 0.85 6.40 -12.03
CA TYR A 83 1.60 5.93 -13.19
C TYR A 83 2.89 5.26 -12.73
N ALA A 84 3.01 3.98 -13.04
CA ALA A 84 4.17 3.16 -12.71
C ALA A 84 4.80 2.57 -13.96
N GLY A 85 6.11 2.33 -13.89
CA GLY A 85 6.85 1.72 -14.98
C GLY A 85 8.26 1.32 -14.58
N GLU A 86 9.00 0.81 -15.56
CA GLU A 86 10.38 0.38 -15.37
C GLU A 86 11.24 0.90 -16.53
N VAL A 87 12.45 1.40 -16.20
CA VAL A 87 13.47 1.78 -17.17
C VAL A 87 14.80 1.18 -16.74
N ASN A 88 15.38 0.31 -17.58
CA ASN A 88 16.66 -0.35 -17.32
C ASN A 88 16.73 -1.07 -15.95
N GLY A 89 15.65 -1.72 -15.53
CA GLY A 89 15.57 -2.40 -14.22
C GLY A 89 15.25 -1.50 -13.03
N PHE A 90 15.22 -0.17 -13.22
CA PHE A 90 14.76 0.77 -12.21
C PHE A 90 13.25 0.98 -12.33
N GLY A 91 12.52 0.58 -11.31
CA GLY A 91 11.10 0.84 -11.15
C GLY A 91 10.85 2.25 -10.64
N TYR A 92 9.76 2.86 -11.09
CA TYR A 92 9.23 4.10 -10.54
C TYR A 92 7.71 4.02 -10.43
N ASP A 93 7.16 4.72 -9.45
CA ASP A 93 5.73 4.87 -9.23
C ASP A 93 5.43 6.29 -8.78
N LEU A 94 4.58 7.00 -9.52
CA LEU A 94 4.04 8.29 -9.11
C LEU A 94 2.55 8.12 -8.86
N GLY A 95 2.14 8.28 -7.60
CA GLY A 95 0.77 8.03 -7.18
C GLY A 95 0.15 9.19 -6.42
N TYR A 96 -1.18 9.16 -6.40
CA TYR A 96 -2.02 9.98 -5.54
C TYR A 96 -3.07 9.07 -4.90
N ILE A 97 -3.32 9.29 -3.62
CA ILE A 97 -4.28 8.53 -2.83
C ILE A 97 -5.13 9.49 -2.01
N LYS A 98 -6.42 9.14 -1.88
CA LYS A 98 -7.39 9.79 -1.01
C LYS A 98 -7.83 8.78 0.01
N TYR A 99 -7.58 9.09 1.28
CA TYR A 99 -8.03 8.33 2.44
C TYR A 99 -9.40 8.83 2.88
N GLY A 100 -10.37 7.93 2.94
CA GLY A 100 -11.76 8.26 3.19
C GLY A 100 -12.35 7.48 4.35
N TYR A 101 -12.73 8.16 5.43
CA TYR A 101 -13.39 7.58 6.60
C TYR A 101 -14.90 7.86 6.55
N LEU A 102 -15.71 6.79 6.58
CA LEU A 102 -17.14 6.89 6.34
C LEU A 102 -17.90 7.54 7.51
N ASP A 103 -17.54 7.18 8.74
CA ASP A 103 -18.18 7.70 9.96
C ASP A 103 -17.45 8.93 10.52
N THR A 104 -16.19 9.15 10.13
CA THR A 104 -15.37 10.31 10.53
C THR A 104 -14.80 11.11 9.34
N PRO A 105 -15.64 11.67 8.45
CA PRO A 105 -15.18 12.31 7.20
C PRO A 105 -14.32 13.57 7.40
N MET A 106 -14.26 14.13 8.61
CA MET A 106 -13.34 15.23 8.94
C MET A 106 -11.88 14.78 9.05
N SER A 107 -11.66 13.47 9.20
CA SER A 107 -10.34 12.83 9.22
C SER A 107 -9.83 12.50 7.82
N ASN A 108 -10.62 12.73 6.77
CA ASN A 108 -10.21 12.46 5.39
C ASN A 108 -8.99 13.29 5.02
N PHE A 109 -8.06 12.67 4.32
CA PHE A 109 -6.85 13.32 3.85
C PHE A 109 -6.35 12.71 2.55
N ASP A 110 -5.45 13.43 1.90
CA ASP A 110 -4.93 13.07 0.59
C ASP A 110 -3.40 13.04 0.66
N GLU A 111 -2.76 12.14 -0.09
CA GLU A 111 -1.30 12.10 -0.25
C GLU A 111 -0.92 11.99 -1.73
N ALA A 112 0.22 12.56 -2.09
CA ALA A 112 0.93 12.22 -3.31
C ALA A 112 2.24 11.52 -2.94
N TYR A 113 2.70 10.57 -3.75
CA TYR A 113 3.93 9.85 -3.46
C TYR A 113 4.78 9.57 -4.70
N LEU A 114 6.08 9.40 -4.46
CA LEU A 114 7.06 8.89 -5.42
C LEU A 114 7.73 7.65 -4.83
N GLY A 115 7.55 6.52 -5.50
CA GLY A 115 8.25 5.26 -5.24
C GLY A 115 9.36 5.02 -6.27
N LEU A 116 10.50 4.52 -5.80
CA LEU A 116 11.61 4.02 -6.61
C LEU A 116 11.97 2.61 -6.16
N SER A 117 12.28 1.73 -7.11
CA SER A 117 12.66 0.35 -6.77
C SER A 117 13.71 -0.21 -7.71
N TYR A 118 14.43 -1.22 -7.23
CA TYR A 118 15.38 -1.99 -8.04
C TYR A 118 15.46 -3.44 -7.57
N ASP A 119 15.36 -4.38 -8.50
CA ASP A 119 15.48 -5.81 -8.24
C ASP A 119 16.85 -6.33 -8.71
N PHE A 120 17.67 -6.78 -7.76
CA PHE A 120 18.98 -7.38 -8.01
C PHE A 120 18.89 -8.88 -8.34
N GLY A 121 17.69 -9.46 -8.33
CA GLY A 121 17.42 -10.89 -8.50
C GLY A 121 17.64 -11.72 -7.24
N THR A 122 18.59 -11.35 -6.38
CA THR A 122 18.81 -11.98 -5.07
C THR A 122 18.19 -11.19 -3.91
N ALA A 123 17.83 -9.94 -4.16
CA ALA A 123 17.17 -9.04 -3.24
C ALA A 123 16.52 -7.91 -4.04
N SER A 124 15.49 -7.30 -3.47
CA SER A 124 14.84 -6.12 -4.03
C SER A 124 14.89 -5.00 -3.01
N ILE A 125 15.14 -3.77 -3.48
CA ILE A 125 15.12 -2.57 -2.65
C ILE A 125 14.05 -1.60 -3.15
N GLY A 126 13.47 -0.85 -2.22
CA GLY A 126 12.51 0.21 -2.48
C GLY A 126 12.81 1.44 -1.65
N ALA A 127 12.41 2.60 -2.16
CA ALA A 127 12.33 3.84 -1.40
C ALA A 127 11.08 4.61 -1.82
N THR A 128 10.37 5.18 -0.85
CA THR A 128 9.14 5.94 -1.09
C THR A 128 9.20 7.24 -0.33
N TYR A 129 8.80 8.33 -0.97
CA TYR A 129 8.49 9.60 -0.31
C TYR A 129 7.01 9.89 -0.53
N SER A 130 6.29 10.13 0.56
CA SER A 130 4.86 10.48 0.58
C SER A 130 4.70 11.87 1.17
N MET A 131 3.89 12.69 0.51
CA MET A 131 3.67 14.08 0.88
C MET A 131 2.19 14.31 1.14
N GLY A 132 1.89 14.90 2.29
CA GLY A 132 0.54 15.33 2.62
C GLY A 132 0.03 16.37 1.64
N ILE A 133 -1.20 16.20 1.15
CA ILE A 133 -1.88 17.19 0.31
C ILE A 133 -2.95 17.87 1.14
N ASP A 134 -2.73 19.15 1.44
CA ASP A 134 -3.71 19.99 2.10
C ASP A 134 -5.00 20.04 1.26
N ASP A 135 -6.14 19.59 1.83
CA ASP A 135 -7.41 19.60 1.12
C ASP A 135 -7.81 21.05 0.81
N PHE A 136 -8.15 21.31 -0.44
CA PHE A 136 -8.74 22.56 -0.91
C PHE A 136 -10.09 22.88 -0.21
N ARG A 137 -10.63 21.93 0.56
CA ARG A 137 -11.89 22.04 1.33
C ARG A 137 -11.73 22.47 2.79
N GLY A 138 -10.51 22.73 3.27
CA GLY A 138 -10.28 23.31 4.60
C GLY A 138 -10.38 22.32 5.75
N THR A 139 -9.96 21.06 5.55
CA THR A 139 -9.63 20.18 6.66
C THR A 139 -8.39 20.71 7.37
N THR A 140 -8.33 20.56 8.70
CA THR A 140 -7.24 21.07 9.56
C THR A 140 -6.20 19.99 9.86
N THR A 141 -6.29 18.83 9.20
CA THR A 141 -5.41 17.70 9.48
C THR A 141 -4.19 17.84 8.59
N GLU A 142 -3.12 18.41 9.14
CA GLU A 142 -1.80 18.32 8.55
C GLU A 142 -1.40 16.83 8.53
N VAL A 143 -1.10 16.33 7.33
CA VAL A 143 -0.57 14.98 7.15
C VAL A 143 0.94 15.10 7.06
N PRO A 144 1.69 14.50 7.99
CA PRO A 144 3.14 14.58 7.94
C PRO A 144 3.66 13.86 6.69
N ASP A 145 4.66 14.46 6.06
CA ASP A 145 5.42 13.77 5.03
C ASP A 145 6.09 12.52 5.61
N ASP A 146 6.28 11.49 4.80
CA ASP A 146 6.96 10.24 5.19
C ASP A 146 8.00 9.87 4.14
N ILE A 147 9.18 9.45 4.60
CA ILE A 147 10.17 8.79 3.77
C ILE A 147 10.44 7.39 4.31
N SER A 148 10.49 6.40 3.43
CA SER A 148 10.85 5.04 3.84
C SER A 148 11.71 4.31 2.83
N VAL A 149 12.42 3.31 3.34
CA VAL A 149 13.21 2.36 2.57
C VAL A 149 12.82 0.94 2.94
N GLU A 150 12.88 0.06 1.95
CA GLU A 150 12.46 -1.32 2.06
C GLU A 150 13.51 -2.25 1.43
N LEU A 151 13.66 -3.43 2.02
CA LEU A 151 14.53 -4.51 1.54
C LEU A 151 13.78 -5.83 1.64
N SER A 152 13.66 -6.53 0.52
CA SER A 152 13.07 -7.86 0.45
C SER A 152 14.11 -8.86 -0.05
N ILE A 153 14.25 -9.98 0.66
CA ILE A 153 15.22 -11.03 0.36
C ILE A 153 14.47 -12.36 0.23
N PRO A 154 14.38 -12.94 -0.99
CA PRO A 154 13.92 -14.31 -1.15
C PRO A 154 14.89 -15.27 -0.43
N VAL A 155 14.37 -16.10 0.45
CA VAL A 155 15.13 -17.13 1.18
C VAL A 155 14.64 -18.53 0.83
N MET A 156 15.30 -19.55 1.38
CA MET A 156 15.04 -20.95 1.04
C MET A 156 13.57 -21.34 1.24
N GLN A 157 13.08 -22.30 0.43
CA GLN A 157 11.70 -22.82 0.48
C GLN A 157 10.62 -21.78 0.20
N ASP A 158 10.90 -20.83 -0.69
CA ASP A 158 9.94 -19.81 -1.17
C ASP A 158 9.40 -18.91 -0.04
N TYR A 159 10.19 -18.73 1.01
CA TYR A 159 9.94 -17.69 2.00
C TYR A 159 10.57 -16.37 1.52
N SER A 160 10.02 -15.24 1.95
CA SER A 160 10.66 -13.92 1.83
C SER A 160 10.90 -13.34 3.21
N LEU A 161 12.07 -12.73 3.39
CA LEU A 161 12.40 -11.93 4.56
C LEU A 161 12.35 -10.45 4.15
N ASP A 162 11.50 -9.70 4.82
CA ASP A 162 11.14 -8.35 4.44
C ASP A 162 11.49 -7.38 5.58
N PHE A 163 12.15 -6.27 5.26
CA PHE A 163 12.54 -5.23 6.20
C PHE A 163 12.08 -3.87 5.69
N ALA A 164 11.60 -3.02 6.58
CA ALA A 164 11.33 -1.63 6.27
C ALA A 164 11.81 -0.71 7.39
N ALA A 165 12.20 0.50 7.03
CA ALA A 165 12.44 1.59 7.95
C ALA A 165 11.92 2.89 7.33
N GLY A 166 11.40 3.80 8.15
CA GLY A 166 10.92 5.09 7.67
C GLY A 166 10.84 6.12 8.78
N GLU A 167 10.60 7.35 8.38
CA GLU A 167 10.51 8.51 9.25
C GLU A 167 9.38 9.39 8.73
N TYR A 168 8.50 9.77 9.66
CA TYR A 168 7.54 10.82 9.44
C TYR A 168 8.11 12.15 9.87
N ASP A 169 7.90 13.19 9.08
CA ASP A 169 8.22 14.55 9.49
C ASP A 169 7.45 14.89 10.76
N THR A 170 8.18 15.26 11.82
CA THR A 170 7.67 15.69 13.14
C THR A 170 6.90 14.66 13.99
N TYR A 171 6.66 13.44 13.51
CA TYR A 171 5.88 12.43 14.24
C TYR A 171 6.77 11.34 14.86
N GLY A 172 7.80 10.89 14.15
CA GLY A 172 8.71 9.87 14.64
C GLY A 172 9.15 8.86 13.59
N GLU A 173 9.87 7.84 14.06
CA GLU A 173 10.53 6.83 13.23
C GLU A 173 9.79 5.47 13.32
N ARG A 174 9.90 4.66 12.27
CA ARG A 174 9.28 3.34 12.19
C ARG A 174 10.23 2.30 11.60
N TYR A 175 10.09 1.07 12.06
CA TYR A 175 10.74 -0.08 11.43
C TYR A 175 9.88 -1.33 11.49
N SER A 176 10.14 -2.25 10.58
CA SER A 176 9.51 -3.57 10.57
C SER A 176 10.43 -4.67 10.06
N VAL A 177 10.14 -5.88 10.51
CA VAL A 177 10.72 -7.12 9.98
C VAL A 177 9.63 -8.16 9.84
N GLY A 178 9.56 -8.79 8.68
CA GLY A 178 8.51 -9.74 8.32
C GLY A 178 9.05 -10.99 7.65
N LEU A 179 8.33 -12.09 7.82
CA LEU A 179 8.52 -13.33 7.08
C LEU A 179 7.21 -13.65 6.37
N SER A 180 7.27 -13.87 5.07
CA SER A 180 6.11 -14.20 4.25
C SER A 180 6.32 -15.47 3.44
N LYS A 181 5.22 -16.15 3.10
CA LYS A 181 5.21 -17.33 2.24
C LYS A 181 3.85 -17.53 1.57
N SER A 182 3.88 -17.84 0.29
CA SER A 182 2.70 -18.25 -0.47
C SER A 182 2.50 -19.76 -0.43
N PHE A 183 1.26 -20.19 -0.18
CA PHE A 183 0.80 -21.56 -0.34
C PHE A 183 -0.33 -21.57 -1.38
N ASP A 184 -0.01 -22.02 -2.59
CA ASP A 184 -0.90 -21.93 -3.76
C ASP A 184 -1.33 -20.47 -4.01
N LYS A 185 -2.62 -20.15 -3.84
CA LYS A 185 -3.16 -18.81 -4.04
C LYS A 185 -3.21 -17.96 -2.77
N VAL A 186 -2.81 -18.51 -1.62
CA VAL A 186 -2.93 -17.83 -0.33
C VAL A 186 -1.56 -17.43 0.18
N ASP A 187 -1.40 -16.15 0.41
CA ASP A 187 -0.21 -15.54 0.99
C ASP A 187 -0.38 -15.45 2.51
N PHE A 188 0.64 -15.89 3.25
CA PHE A 188 0.69 -15.78 4.71
C PHE A 188 1.89 -14.93 5.11
N SER A 189 1.72 -14.10 6.13
CA SER A 189 2.83 -13.37 6.71
C SER A 189 2.75 -13.29 8.24
N ILE A 190 3.93 -13.16 8.85
CA ILE A 190 4.10 -12.70 10.22
C ILE A 190 5.13 -11.57 10.23
N ALA A 191 4.85 -10.49 10.93
CA ALA A 191 5.73 -9.35 11.03
C ALA A 191 5.74 -8.75 12.44
N TYR A 192 6.88 -8.16 12.78
CA TYR A 192 7.01 -7.21 13.88
C TYR A 192 7.12 -5.81 13.28
N SER A 193 6.41 -4.85 13.86
CA SER A 193 6.53 -3.43 13.50
C SER A 193 6.56 -2.58 14.75
N ALA A 194 7.46 -1.60 14.78
CA ALA A 194 7.54 -0.60 15.83
C ALA A 194 7.49 0.81 15.24
N PHE A 195 6.88 1.70 16.02
CA PHE A 195 6.88 3.13 15.81
C PHE A 195 7.39 3.79 17.10
N GLU A 196 8.36 4.68 16.97
CA GLU A 196 8.97 5.43 18.07
C GLU A 196 8.61 6.90 17.87
N ALA A 197 7.83 7.45 18.81
CA ALA A 197 7.30 8.80 18.67
C ALA A 197 8.36 9.85 19.00
N ASP A 198 8.36 10.94 18.25
CA ASP A 198 9.25 12.07 18.53
C ASP A 198 8.95 12.69 19.90
N THR A 199 10.01 13.02 20.64
CA THR A 199 9.90 13.63 21.98
C THR A 199 10.05 15.16 21.97
N GLY A 200 10.14 15.76 20.78
CA GLY A 200 10.41 17.18 20.55
C GLY A 200 9.21 18.13 20.73
N THR A 201 9.49 19.43 20.65
CA THR A 201 8.48 20.52 20.68
C THR A 201 7.74 20.58 19.34
N GLY A 202 6.92 19.56 19.09
CA GLY A 202 6.20 19.29 17.85
C GLY A 202 5.36 18.01 17.92
N ASN A 203 5.59 17.16 18.94
CA ASN A 203 4.84 15.92 19.16
C ASN A 203 3.32 16.20 19.15
N THR A 204 2.64 15.60 18.17
CA THR A 204 1.20 15.71 17.91
C THR A 204 0.34 14.83 18.81
N GLY A 205 0.90 14.29 19.89
CA GLY A 205 0.25 13.33 20.79
C GLY A 205 0.48 11.87 20.40
N GLN A 206 1.43 11.61 19.51
CA GLN A 206 1.83 10.25 19.16
C GLN A 206 2.58 9.58 20.31
N ILE A 207 2.43 8.26 20.40
CA ILE A 207 3.05 7.41 21.39
C ILE A 207 3.76 6.24 20.72
N ASP A 208 4.77 5.70 21.39
CA ASP A 208 5.45 4.49 20.92
C ASP A 208 4.47 3.34 20.77
N GLN A 209 4.59 2.59 19.68
CA GLN A 209 3.74 1.43 19.38
C GLN A 209 4.60 0.25 18.94
N ASN A 210 4.21 -0.94 19.38
CA ASN A 210 4.85 -2.19 19.00
C ASN A 210 3.77 -3.20 18.63
N ASN A 211 3.89 -3.78 17.44
CA ASN A 211 2.85 -4.58 16.81
C ASN A 211 3.42 -5.92 16.38
N VAL A 212 2.71 -7.01 16.69
CA VAL A 212 2.90 -8.32 16.05
C VAL A 212 1.72 -8.55 15.13
N ILE A 213 2.02 -8.65 13.84
CA ILE A 213 1.05 -8.71 12.76
C ILE A 213 1.11 -10.10 12.16
N VAL A 214 -0.04 -10.73 11.99
CA VAL A 214 -0.24 -11.97 11.26
C VAL A 214 -1.30 -11.69 10.22
N SER A 215 -1.04 -12.04 8.96
CA SER A 215 -2.02 -11.88 7.89
C SER A 215 -2.09 -13.09 6.99
N ALA A 216 -3.26 -13.24 6.38
CA ALA A 216 -3.49 -14.18 5.28
C ALA A 216 -4.33 -13.48 4.21
N GLY A 217 -3.97 -13.64 2.94
CA GLY A 217 -4.67 -12.98 1.84
C GLY A 217 -4.56 -13.75 0.54
N THR A 218 -5.34 -13.32 -0.44
CA THR A 218 -5.30 -13.85 -1.81
C THR A 218 -5.59 -12.75 -2.81
N SER A 219 -5.06 -12.89 -4.01
CA SER A 219 -5.26 -11.98 -5.13
C SER A 219 -5.73 -12.74 -6.37
N PHE A 220 -6.57 -12.12 -7.21
CA PHE A 220 -7.16 -12.73 -8.40
C PHE A 220 -7.42 -11.75 -9.54
#